data_AF-A0A7C4ZI88-F1
#
_entry.id   AF-A0A7C4ZI88-F1
#
_cell.length_a   1.000
_cell.length_b   1.000
_cell.length_c   1.000
_cell.angle_alpha   90.00
_cell.angle_beta   90.00
_cell.angle_gamma   90.00
#
_symmetry.space_group_name_H-M   'P 1'
#
loop_
_entity.id
_entity.type
_entity.pdbx_description
1 polymer ?
#
loop_
_entity_poly.entity_id
_entity_poly.type
_entity_poly.pdbx_seq_one_letter_code
_entity_poly.pdbx_strand_id
1 'polypeptide(L)'
;MVELNRIRELVERGDVTELARLLVQAYPQGLVGERDALVTLFMKAGLPHAEAVRWASELEKEGHAHHLPGARPRWVFTGKPVSFRRLASLVKSEWGGYVGDADGATEEALEFFERRLGVDHNTALEIYRGLEAAGYVSVAFQEGPDHARDRVLFEFPEVFLKQV
;
A
#
# COMPACT_ATOMS: atom_id res chain seq x y z
N MET A 1 -16.87 7.03 6.01
CA MET A 1 -16.49 8.46 5.90
C MET A 1 -15.64 8.77 7.12
N VAL A 2 -14.39 9.21 6.94
CA VAL A 2 -13.48 9.43 8.09
C VAL A 2 -14.00 10.58 8.95
N GLU A 3 -13.91 10.43 10.27
CA GLU A 3 -14.18 11.53 11.18
C GLU A 3 -13.00 12.50 11.15
N LEU A 4 -13.15 13.61 10.43
CA LEU A 4 -12.08 14.61 10.27
C LEU A 4 -11.57 15.16 11.61
N ASN A 5 -12.45 15.25 12.62
CA ASN A 5 -12.07 15.62 13.99
C ASN A 5 -11.09 14.62 14.59
N ARG A 6 -11.26 13.32 14.31
CA ARG A 6 -10.38 12.27 14.84
C ARG A 6 -8.97 12.34 14.25
N ILE A 7 -8.84 12.69 12.97
CA ILE A 7 -7.54 12.96 12.34
C ILE A 7 -6.80 14.07 13.10
N ARG A 8 -7.48 15.19 13.36
CA ARG A 8 -6.91 16.33 14.06
C ARG A 8 -6.46 15.96 15.47
N GLU A 9 -7.28 15.24 16.23
CA GLU A 9 -6.91 14.77 17.57
C GLU A 9 -5.63 13.93 17.60
N LEU A 10 -5.47 13.00 16.63
CA LEU A 10 -4.29 12.13 16.57
C LEU A 10 -3.02 12.89 16.16
N VAL A 11 -3.17 13.86 15.25
CA VAL A 11 -2.11 14.78 14.87
C VAL A 11 -1.66 15.63 16.08
N GLU A 12 -2.59 16.22 16.82
CA GLU A 12 -2.28 17.02 18.02
C GLU A 12 -1.57 16.19 19.11
N ARG A 13 -1.83 14.87 19.15
CA ARG A 13 -1.17 13.92 20.06
C ARG A 13 0.20 13.44 19.57
N GLY A 14 0.56 13.67 18.31
CA GLY A 14 1.82 13.18 17.76
C GLY A 14 1.84 11.68 17.45
N ASP A 15 0.68 11.02 17.29
CA ASP A 15 0.60 9.56 17.14
C ASP A 15 0.45 9.12 15.68
N VAL A 16 1.59 8.96 14.99
CA VAL A 16 1.66 8.54 13.59
C VAL A 16 1.06 7.15 13.36
N THR A 17 1.32 6.21 14.27
CA THR A 17 0.86 4.82 14.14
C THR A 17 -0.66 4.74 14.26
N GLU A 18 -1.24 5.42 15.24
CA GLU A 18 -2.70 5.41 15.40
C GLU A 18 -3.39 6.19 14.28
N LEU A 19 -2.77 7.27 13.78
CA LEU A 19 -3.23 7.96 12.58
C LEU A 19 -3.22 7.03 11.36
N ALA A 20 -2.16 6.25 11.15
CA ALA A 20 -2.08 5.28 10.06
C ALA A 20 -3.20 4.23 10.14
N ARG A 21 -3.46 3.67 11.33
CA ARG A 21 -4.56 2.73 11.55
C ARG A 21 -5.92 3.33 11.26
N LEU A 22 -6.16 4.58 11.68
CA LEU A 22 -7.39 5.29 11.33
C LEU A 22 -7.55 5.43 9.82
N LEU A 23 -6.46 5.78 9.12
CA LEU A 23 -6.47 5.95 7.66
C LEU A 23 -6.70 4.62 6.93
N VAL A 24 -6.13 3.51 7.40
CA VAL A 24 -6.43 2.16 6.88
C VAL A 24 -7.92 1.84 7.00
N GLN A 25 -8.51 2.07 8.18
CA GLN A 25 -9.93 1.79 8.41
C GLN A 25 -10.84 2.67 7.55
N ALA A 26 -10.47 3.93 7.37
CA ALA A 26 -11.26 4.89 6.61
C ALA A 26 -11.12 4.73 5.08
N TYR A 27 -9.94 4.28 4.64
CA TYR A 27 -9.55 4.16 3.24
C TYR A 27 -8.90 2.78 2.98
N PRO A 28 -9.66 1.67 3.10
CA PRO A 28 -9.12 0.31 2.99
C PRO A 28 -8.59 -0.05 1.59
N GLN A 29 -8.94 0.73 0.57
CA GLN A 29 -8.41 0.64 -0.80
C GLN A 29 -7.52 1.84 -1.17
N GLY A 30 -7.12 2.63 -0.16
CA GLY A 30 -6.40 3.87 -0.31
C GLY A 30 -7.29 5.10 -0.56
N LEU A 31 -6.71 6.28 -0.31
CA LEU A 31 -7.29 7.58 -0.60
C LEU A 31 -7.04 7.91 -2.08
N VAL A 32 -8.11 8.05 -2.86
CA VAL A 32 -8.02 8.41 -4.28
C VAL A 32 -7.44 9.82 -4.46
N GLY A 33 -6.53 9.96 -5.41
CA GLY A 33 -5.97 11.24 -5.83
C GLY A 33 -4.45 11.22 -5.96
N GLU A 34 -3.92 12.36 -6.41
CA GLU A 34 -2.50 12.58 -6.64
C GLU A 34 -1.73 12.82 -5.32
N ARG A 35 -0.45 13.21 -5.45
CA ARG A 35 0.45 13.49 -4.32
C ARG A 35 -0.13 14.48 -3.29
N ASP A 36 -0.89 15.47 -3.72
CA ASP A 36 -1.50 16.49 -2.86
C ASP A 36 -2.79 16.05 -2.17
N ALA A 37 -3.35 14.89 -2.50
CA ALA A 37 -4.61 14.41 -1.94
C ALA A 37 -4.54 14.19 -0.42
N LEU A 38 -3.45 13.62 0.08
CA LEU A 38 -3.24 13.41 1.52
C LEU A 38 -3.11 14.74 2.28
N VAL A 39 -2.38 15.70 1.72
CA VAL A 39 -2.27 17.06 2.27
C VAL A 39 -3.64 17.74 2.28
N THR A 40 -4.42 17.59 1.21
CA THR A 40 -5.78 18.13 1.11
C THR A 40 -6.72 17.51 2.14
N LEU A 41 -6.60 16.21 2.42
CA LEU A 41 -7.37 15.55 3.48
C LEU A 41 -7.07 16.17 4.85
N PHE A 42 -5.80 16.37 5.16
CA PHE A 42 -5.36 17.00 6.41
C PHE A 42 -5.81 18.46 6.52
N MET A 43 -5.75 19.23 5.45
CA MET A 43 -6.29 20.59 5.43
C MET A 43 -7.81 20.62 5.66
N LYS A 44 -8.55 19.66 5.10
CA LYS A 44 -9.99 19.49 5.37
C LYS A 44 -10.28 19.12 6.82
N ALA A 45 -9.35 18.45 7.51
CA ALA A 45 -9.40 18.21 8.94
C ALA A 45 -9.04 19.44 9.80
N GLY A 46 -8.75 20.58 9.17
CA GLY A 46 -8.47 21.86 9.84
C GLY A 46 -7.00 22.12 10.13
N LEU A 47 -6.08 21.29 9.61
CA LEU A 47 -4.65 21.51 9.78
C LEU A 47 -4.17 22.67 8.88
N PRO A 48 -3.30 23.55 9.38
CA PRO A 48 -2.56 24.49 8.53
C PRO A 48 -1.76 23.74 7.46
N HIS A 49 -1.61 24.35 6.28
CA HIS A 49 -0.94 23.70 5.14
C HIS A 49 0.47 23.15 5.47
N ALA A 50 1.30 23.93 6.17
CA ALA A 50 2.65 23.50 6.54
C ALA A 50 2.65 22.25 7.45
N GLU A 51 1.67 22.16 8.34
CA GLU A 51 1.51 21.00 9.23
C GLU A 51 0.96 19.79 8.46
N ALA A 52 -0.02 20.00 7.57
CA ALA A 52 -0.54 18.95 6.69
C ALA A 52 0.58 18.32 5.83
N VAL A 53 1.47 19.14 5.27
CA VAL A 53 2.63 18.66 4.51
C VAL A 53 3.59 17.86 5.39
N ARG A 54 3.88 18.37 6.60
CA ARG A 54 4.75 17.67 7.56
C ARG A 54 4.22 16.26 7.87
N TRP A 55 2.94 16.14 8.21
CA TRP A 55 2.33 14.86 8.56
C TRP A 55 2.23 13.89 7.40
N ALA A 56 1.92 14.37 6.19
CA ALA A 56 1.94 13.52 4.99
C ALA A 56 3.34 12.94 4.74
N SER A 57 4.38 13.78 4.89
CA SER A 57 5.77 13.38 4.75
C SER A 57 6.21 12.41 5.85
N GLU A 58 5.76 12.61 7.09
CA GLU A 58 6.08 11.75 8.23
C GLU A 58 5.49 10.35 8.06
N LEU A 59 4.22 10.23 7.69
CA LEU A 59 3.59 8.96 7.34
C LEU A 59 4.30 8.24 6.19
N GLU A 60 4.71 8.96 5.15
CA GLU A 60 5.44 8.37 4.02
C GLU A 60 6.85 7.90 4.44
N LYS A 61 7.57 8.71 5.21
CA LYS A 61 8.92 8.41 5.69
C LYS A 61 8.93 7.21 6.64
N GLU A 62 7.93 7.08 7.49
CA GLU A 62 7.77 5.94 8.40
C GLU A 62 7.24 4.69 7.69
N GLY A 63 6.85 4.79 6.42
CA GLY A 63 6.37 3.65 5.65
C GLY A 63 4.94 3.25 5.98
N HIS A 64 4.13 4.19 6.46
CA HIS A 64 2.71 4.01 6.73
C HIS A 64 1.81 4.51 5.60
N ALA A 65 2.32 5.39 4.73
CA ALA A 65 1.61 5.91 3.57
C ALA A 65 2.45 5.79 2.29
N HIS A 66 1.83 5.35 1.21
CA HIS A 66 2.50 5.10 -0.06
C HIS A 66 1.68 5.66 -1.21
N HIS A 67 2.24 6.65 -1.91
CA HIS A 67 1.63 7.11 -3.14
C HIS A 67 1.92 6.14 -4.28
N LEU A 68 0.86 5.63 -4.92
CA LEU A 68 0.92 4.77 -6.09
C LEU A 68 0.54 5.56 -7.34
N PRO A 69 1.52 6.04 -8.14
CA PRO A 69 1.27 6.77 -9.38
C PRO A 69 0.94 5.78 -10.52
N GLY A 70 -0.30 5.72 -10.96
CA GLY A 70 -0.74 4.78 -11.99
C GLY A 70 -2.00 5.21 -12.73
N ALA A 71 -2.67 4.27 -13.39
CA ALA A 71 -3.95 4.54 -14.04
C ALA A 71 -5.05 4.99 -13.05
N ARG A 72 -4.92 4.61 -11.76
CA ARG A 72 -5.82 4.99 -10.68
C ARG A 72 -5.03 5.52 -9.47
N PRO A 73 -4.47 6.73 -9.56
CA PRO A 73 -3.61 7.32 -8.53
C PRO A 73 -4.27 7.36 -7.16
N ARG A 74 -3.52 6.96 -6.13
CA ARG A 74 -4.00 6.91 -4.75
C ARG A 74 -2.87 6.82 -3.74
N TRP A 75 -3.19 7.16 -2.51
CA TRP A 75 -2.40 6.88 -1.33
C TRP A 75 -2.88 5.60 -0.65
N VAL A 76 -2.01 4.60 -0.57
CA VAL A 76 -2.25 3.36 0.19
C VAL A 76 -1.71 3.54 1.61
N PHE A 77 -2.46 3.07 2.60
CA PHE A 77 -2.05 3.12 4.00
C PHE A 77 -1.83 1.71 4.54
N THR A 78 -0.90 1.57 5.47
CA THR A 78 -0.66 0.33 6.19
C THR A 78 -0.58 0.57 7.70
N GLY A 79 -1.15 -0.34 8.48
CA GLY A 79 -1.15 -0.25 9.94
C GLY A 79 0.24 -0.49 10.54
N LYS A 80 1.13 -1.13 9.78
CA LYS A 80 2.54 -1.33 10.10
C LYS A 80 3.44 -0.66 9.05
N PRO A 81 4.64 -0.20 9.43
CA PRO A 81 5.65 0.29 8.49
C PRO A 81 5.99 -0.75 7.44
N VAL A 82 5.88 -0.40 6.16
CA VAL A 82 6.32 -1.24 5.03
C VAL A 82 7.09 -0.42 4.00
N SER A 83 7.84 -1.08 3.14
CA SER A 83 8.56 -0.45 2.05
C SER A 83 8.04 -0.96 0.71
N PHE A 84 7.24 -0.14 0.02
CA PHE A 84 6.75 -0.46 -1.33
C PHE A 84 7.89 -0.54 -2.36
N ARG A 85 9.00 0.15 -2.12
CA ARG A 85 10.23 -0.01 -2.92
C ARG A 85 10.79 -1.42 -2.76
N ARG A 86 10.95 -1.89 -1.51
CA ARG A 86 11.42 -3.25 -1.23
C ARG A 86 10.46 -4.29 -1.83
N LEU A 87 9.15 -4.07 -1.69
CA LEU A 87 8.12 -4.91 -2.29
C LEU A 87 8.29 -5.00 -3.82
N ALA A 88 8.37 -3.87 -4.51
CA ALA A 88 8.54 -3.84 -5.97
C ALA A 88 9.82 -4.58 -6.40
N SER A 89 10.92 -4.45 -5.65
CA SER A 89 12.16 -5.19 -5.92
C SER A 89 11.98 -6.69 -5.73
N LEU A 90 11.37 -7.12 -4.62
CA LEU A 90 11.12 -8.53 -4.31
C LEU A 90 10.22 -9.17 -5.37
N VAL A 91 9.15 -8.48 -5.76
CA VAL A 91 8.24 -8.94 -6.81
C VAL A 91 8.99 -9.12 -8.12
N LYS A 92 9.82 -8.15 -8.52
CA LYS A 92 10.59 -8.23 -9.75
C LYS A 92 11.60 -9.39 -9.75
N SER A 93 12.25 -9.68 -8.61
CA SER A 93 13.30 -10.69 -8.53
C SER A 93 12.80 -12.10 -8.25
N GLU A 94 11.76 -12.23 -7.42
CA GLU A 94 11.39 -13.51 -6.81
C GLU A 94 9.99 -13.98 -7.19
N TRP A 95 9.04 -13.09 -7.48
CA TRP A 95 7.65 -13.49 -7.72
C TRP A 95 7.54 -14.46 -8.89
N GLY A 96 8.23 -14.21 -10.00
CA GLY A 96 8.16 -15.05 -11.20
C GLY A 96 8.42 -16.54 -10.96
N GLY A 97 9.30 -16.88 -10.01
CA GLY A 97 9.61 -18.26 -9.61
C GLY A 97 9.01 -18.70 -8.27
N TYR A 98 8.22 -17.84 -7.61
CA TYR A 98 7.59 -18.19 -6.35
C TYR A 98 6.46 -19.20 -6.58
N VAL A 99 6.51 -20.27 -5.79
CA VAL A 99 5.48 -21.30 -5.68
C VAL A 99 5.10 -21.32 -4.19
N GLY A 100 3.93 -20.77 -3.88
CA GLY A 100 3.35 -20.83 -2.55
C GLY A 100 2.60 -22.15 -2.34
N ASP A 101 2.14 -22.35 -1.11
CA ASP A 101 1.38 -23.54 -0.73
C ASP A 101 -0.14 -23.31 -0.88
N ALA A 102 -0.54 -22.06 -1.18
CA ALA A 102 -1.92 -21.67 -1.36
C ALA A 102 -2.52 -22.12 -2.70
N ASP A 103 -3.78 -22.55 -2.65
CA ASP A 103 -4.57 -22.95 -3.82
C ASP A 103 -5.07 -21.75 -4.65
N GLY A 104 -5.11 -20.56 -4.07
CA GLY A 104 -5.63 -19.33 -4.68
C GLY A 104 -4.53 -18.34 -5.09
N ALA A 105 -4.68 -17.70 -6.26
CA ALA A 105 -3.71 -16.73 -6.77
C ALA A 105 -3.51 -15.54 -5.83
N THR A 106 -4.59 -15.05 -5.20
CA THR A 106 -4.53 -13.95 -4.24
C THR A 106 -3.87 -14.41 -2.94
N GLU A 107 -4.25 -15.56 -2.40
CA GLU A 107 -3.67 -16.12 -1.18
C GLU A 107 -2.16 -16.39 -1.36
N GLU A 108 -1.72 -16.87 -2.51
CA GLU A 108 -0.29 -17.03 -2.83
C GLU A 108 0.46 -15.68 -2.80
N ALA A 109 -0.15 -14.62 -3.32
CA ALA A 109 0.42 -13.27 -3.26
C ALA A 109 0.51 -12.75 -1.81
N LEU A 110 -0.50 -13.04 -0.98
CA LEU A 110 -0.48 -12.69 0.44
C LEU A 110 0.62 -13.46 1.18
N GLU A 111 0.73 -14.78 0.98
CA GLU A 111 1.82 -15.60 1.55
C GLU A 111 3.20 -15.07 1.15
N PHE A 112 3.36 -14.67 -0.11
CA PHE A 112 4.61 -14.07 -0.59
C PHE A 112 4.92 -12.78 0.17
N PHE A 113 3.95 -11.88 0.35
CA PHE A 113 4.14 -10.64 1.10
C PHE A 113 4.51 -10.92 2.55
N GLU A 114 3.78 -11.81 3.22
CA GLU A 114 4.06 -12.22 4.60
C GLU A 114 5.50 -12.74 4.74
N ARG A 115 5.89 -13.71 3.91
CA ARG A 115 7.21 -14.37 3.99
C ARG A 115 8.35 -13.41 3.62
N ARG A 116 8.21 -12.59 2.57
CA ARG A 116 9.32 -11.78 2.04
C ARG A 116 9.46 -10.41 2.69
N LEU A 117 8.35 -9.83 3.16
CA LEU A 117 8.38 -8.57 3.90
C LEU A 117 8.44 -8.79 5.42
N GLY A 118 8.12 -9.99 5.93
CA GLY A 118 8.05 -10.26 7.36
C GLY A 118 6.87 -9.56 8.04
N VAL A 119 5.76 -9.44 7.31
CA VAL A 119 4.53 -8.77 7.77
C VAL A 119 3.47 -9.80 8.14
N ASP A 120 2.47 -9.37 8.91
CA ASP A 120 1.31 -10.22 9.17
C ASP A 120 0.31 -10.20 8.00
N HIS A 121 -0.62 -11.16 8.04
CA HIS A 121 -1.66 -11.32 7.03
C HIS A 121 -2.50 -10.04 6.81
N ASN A 122 -2.82 -9.31 7.87
CA ASN A 122 -3.62 -8.08 7.76
C ASN A 122 -2.87 -7.00 6.98
N THR A 123 -1.58 -6.83 7.27
CA THR A 123 -0.71 -5.89 6.55
C THR A 123 -0.52 -6.35 5.09
N ALA A 124 -0.37 -7.65 4.84
CA ALA A 124 -0.32 -8.19 3.48
C ALA A 124 -1.60 -7.88 2.70
N LEU A 125 -2.76 -8.00 3.34
CA LEU A 125 -4.07 -7.69 2.76
C LEU A 125 -4.24 -6.19 2.46
N GLU A 126 -3.79 -5.31 3.37
CA GLU A 126 -3.75 -3.86 3.15
C GLU A 126 -2.93 -3.50 1.91
N ILE A 127 -1.73 -4.10 1.77
CA ILE A 127 -0.87 -3.94 0.60
C ILE A 127 -1.59 -4.40 -0.66
N TYR A 128 -2.11 -5.64 -0.67
CA TYR A 128 -2.74 -6.23 -1.85
C TYR A 128 -3.92 -5.39 -2.35
N ARG A 129 -4.83 -5.00 -1.44
CA ARG A 129 -5.98 -4.15 -1.78
C ARG A 129 -5.57 -2.80 -2.35
N GLY A 130 -4.51 -2.20 -1.80
CA GLY A 130 -3.95 -0.96 -2.31
C GLY A 130 -3.42 -1.09 -3.74
N LEU A 131 -2.66 -2.16 -4.01
CA LEU A 131 -2.11 -2.44 -5.35
C LEU A 131 -3.21 -2.75 -6.37
N GLU A 132 -4.16 -3.60 -6.00
CA GLU A 132 -5.32 -3.94 -6.84
C GLU A 132 -6.13 -2.70 -7.19
N ALA A 133 -6.45 -1.87 -6.19
CA ALA A 133 -7.24 -0.68 -6.44
C ALA A 133 -6.46 0.36 -7.28
N ALA A 134 -5.13 0.43 -7.13
CA ALA A 134 -4.26 1.25 -7.98
C ALA A 134 -4.11 0.71 -9.42
N GLY A 135 -4.55 -0.53 -9.67
CA GLY A 135 -4.45 -1.20 -10.97
C GLY A 135 -3.08 -1.83 -11.23
N TYR A 136 -2.31 -2.13 -10.19
CA TYR A 136 -1.00 -2.80 -10.31
C TYR A 136 -1.11 -4.32 -10.22
N VAL A 137 -2.31 -4.83 -9.98
CA VAL A 137 -2.60 -6.25 -9.89
C VAL A 137 -3.61 -6.62 -10.97
N SER A 138 -3.31 -7.68 -11.69
CA SER A 138 -4.26 -8.43 -12.49
C SER A 138 -4.12 -9.91 -12.18
N VAL A 139 -5.16 -10.70 -12.48
CA VAL A 139 -5.09 -12.16 -12.40
C VAL A 139 -5.16 -12.70 -13.81
N ALA A 140 -4.23 -13.59 -14.15
CA ALA A 140 -4.19 -14.24 -15.44
C ALA A 140 -3.91 -15.72 -15.26
N PHE A 141 -4.53 -16.54 -16.12
CA PHE A 141 -4.23 -17.96 -16.20
C PHE A 141 -2.85 -18.14 -16.83
N GLN A 142 -1.95 -18.83 -16.13
CA GLN A 142 -0.60 -19.14 -16.61
C GLN A 142 -0.46 -20.65 -16.81
N GLU A 143 -0.12 -21.04 -18.05
CA GLU A 143 0.27 -22.41 -18.36
C GLU A 143 1.78 -22.57 -18.08
N GLY A 144 2.11 -23.33 -17.03
CA GLY A 144 3.48 -23.71 -16.70
C GLY A 144 3.74 -25.21 -16.96
N PRO A 145 5.01 -25.63 -17.06
CA PRO A 145 5.37 -27.03 -17.26
C PRO A 145 4.89 -27.96 -16.14
N ASP A 146 4.75 -27.44 -14.92
CA ASP A 146 4.37 -28.24 -13.75
C ASP A 146 2.86 -28.10 -13.40
N HIS A 147 2.24 -26.93 -13.59
CA HIS A 147 0.80 -26.71 -13.38
C HIS A 147 0.24 -25.53 -14.20
N ALA A 148 -1.02 -25.64 -14.64
CA ALA A 148 -1.78 -24.54 -15.21
C ALA A 148 -2.73 -23.98 -14.14
N ARG A 149 -2.56 -22.72 -13.78
CA ARG A 149 -3.32 -22.08 -12.68
C ARG A 149 -3.44 -20.57 -12.88
N ASP A 150 -4.42 -19.98 -12.20
CA ASP A 150 -4.49 -18.53 -12.06
C ASP A 150 -3.30 -18.01 -11.26
N ARG A 151 -2.76 -16.87 -11.69
CA ARG A 151 -1.66 -16.20 -11.02
C ARG A 151 -1.86 -14.70 -11.00
N VAL A 152 -1.48 -14.08 -9.88
CA VAL A 152 -1.38 -12.63 -9.80
C VAL A 152 -0.20 -12.15 -10.65
N LEU A 153 -0.46 -11.16 -11.48
CA LEU A 153 0.56 -10.39 -12.20
C LEU A 153 0.69 -9.03 -11.54
N PHE A 154 1.93 -8.59 -11.33
CA PHE A 154 2.24 -7.30 -10.73
C PHE A 154 2.88 -6.36 -11.75
N GLU A 155 2.27 -5.18 -11.91
CA GLU A 155 2.70 -4.15 -12.83
C GLU A 155 3.16 -2.90 -12.06
N PHE A 156 4.36 -2.96 -11.49
CA PHE A 156 4.95 -1.80 -10.81
C PHE A 156 5.58 -0.83 -11.82
N PRO A 157 5.25 0.47 -11.76
CA PRO A 157 5.95 1.50 -12.52
C PRO A 157 7.46 1.54 -12.25
N GLU A 158 8.25 1.88 -13.27
CA GLU A 158 9.71 1.96 -13.16
C GLU A 158 10.21 2.93 -12.08
N VAL A 159 9.41 3.94 -11.71
CA VAL A 159 9.71 4.89 -10.62
C VAL A 159 9.96 4.18 -9.29
N PHE A 160 9.35 3.02 -9.04
CA PHE A 160 9.63 2.22 -7.85
C PHE A 160 11.00 1.53 -7.88
N LEU A 161 11.63 1.44 -9.04
CA LEU A 161 12.87 0.69 -9.27
C LEU A 161 14.12 1.58 -9.46
N LYS A 162 13.95 2.89 -9.73
CA LYS A 162 15.03 3.78 -10.24
C LYS A 162 15.68 4.75 -9.25
N GLN A 163 15.42 4.67 -7.94
CA GLN A 163 16.09 5.55 -6.97
C GLN A 163 17.28 4.83 -6.31
N VAL A 164 18.46 5.03 -6.93
CA VAL A 164 19.80 4.79 -6.36
C VAL A 164 20.16 5.96 -5.45
#